data_AF-A0A1I3IAV9-F1
#
_entry.id   AF-A0A1I3IAV9-F1
#
_cell.length_a   1.000
_cell.length_b   1.000
_cell.length_c   1.000
_cell.angle_alpha   90.00
_cell.angle_beta   90.00
_cell.angle_gamma   90.00
#
_symmetry.space_group_name_H-M   'P 1'
#
loop_
_entity.id
_entity.type
_entity.pdbx_description
1 polymer ?
#
loop_
_entity_poly.entity_id
_entity_poly.type
_entity_poly.pdbx_seq_one_letter_code
_entity_poly.pdbx_strand_id
1 'polypeptide(L)'
;MAPFLFCEKLLNINVDENNNDFSSINGVLFSKDKKTLIEYPDGKKGKYIVPDTVNTIESYVFAELTGENLTAIEIPNSVKYISPNAISCISIIFNDTNGWYYTSNKEDWLNMTNGTAMPDLSDPEKNVVYLTEDYSNYYLYKLSANN
;
A
#
# COMPACT_ATOMS: atom_id res chain seq x y z
N MET A 1 -0.04 -7.39 9.54
CA MET A 1 -0.67 -8.72 9.32
C MET A 1 -2.07 -8.44 8.83
N ALA A 2 -2.42 -8.97 7.66
CA ALA A 2 -3.72 -8.80 7.02
C ALA A 2 -4.67 -9.92 7.49
N PRO A 3 -5.62 -9.66 8.41
CA PRO A 3 -6.37 -10.71 9.10
C PRO A 3 -7.32 -11.52 8.19
N PHE A 4 -7.66 -11.02 7.01
CA PHE A 4 -8.58 -11.65 6.05
C PHE A 4 -7.89 -12.06 4.74
N LEU A 5 -6.56 -12.21 4.77
CA LEU A 5 -5.79 -12.75 3.64
C LEU A 5 -6.37 -14.12 3.21
N PHE A 6 -6.45 -14.33 1.90
CA PHE A 6 -7.05 -15.50 1.24
C PHE A 6 -8.57 -15.63 1.40
N CYS A 7 -9.27 -14.62 1.91
CA CYS A 7 -10.73 -14.60 1.89
C CYS A 7 -11.23 -14.14 0.51
N GLU A 8 -11.01 -14.95 -0.53
CA GLU A 8 -11.27 -14.61 -1.95
C GLU A 8 -12.72 -14.19 -2.27
N LYS A 9 -13.66 -14.50 -1.39
CA LYS A 9 -15.08 -14.12 -1.52
C LYS A 9 -15.48 -12.91 -0.68
N LEU A 10 -14.57 -12.37 0.13
CA LEU A 10 -14.84 -11.21 0.97
C LEU A 10 -14.83 -9.96 0.10
N LEU A 11 -15.99 -9.30 0.03
CA LEU A 11 -16.18 -8.09 -0.79
C LEU A 11 -16.11 -6.81 0.05
N ASN A 12 -16.46 -6.89 1.33
CA ASN A 12 -16.61 -5.73 2.20
C ASN A 12 -16.29 -6.08 3.65
N ILE A 13 -15.54 -5.20 4.31
CA ILE A 13 -15.35 -5.13 5.74
C ILE A 13 -16.04 -3.84 6.20
N ASN A 14 -17.14 -3.98 6.95
CA ASN A 14 -17.88 -2.85 7.49
C ASN A 14 -17.55 -2.68 8.96
N VAL A 15 -17.34 -1.42 9.37
CA VAL A 15 -17.01 -1.07 10.75
C VAL A 15 -18.08 -0.10 11.23
N ASP A 16 -18.59 -0.33 12.45
CA ASP A 16 -19.55 0.57 13.10
C ASP A 16 -18.95 1.99 13.23
N GLU A 17 -19.76 3.02 13.01
CA GLU A 17 -19.33 4.41 13.12
C GLU A 17 -18.81 4.79 14.51
N ASN A 18 -19.29 4.10 15.55
CA ASN A 18 -18.90 4.28 16.95
C ASN A 18 -17.66 3.47 17.34
N ASN A 19 -17.08 2.70 16.42
CA ASN A 19 -15.82 2.02 16.68
C ASN A 19 -14.70 3.07 16.88
N ASN A 20 -13.92 2.94 17.95
CA ASN A 20 -12.91 3.94 18.32
C ASN A 20 -11.56 3.74 17.62
N ASP A 21 -11.30 2.55 17.09
CA ASP A 21 -9.97 2.15 16.62
C ASP A 21 -9.89 2.08 15.09
N PHE A 22 -10.99 1.73 14.44
CA PHE A 22 -11.05 1.45 13.01
C PHE A 22 -12.16 2.23 12.30
N SER A 23 -12.04 2.30 10.98
CA SER A 23 -13.11 2.76 10.12
C SER A 23 -13.12 2.01 8.80
N SER A 24 -14.22 2.09 8.07
CA SER A 24 -14.34 1.51 6.73
C SER A 24 -14.70 2.59 5.72
N ILE A 25 -14.10 2.51 4.52
CA ILE A 25 -14.49 3.31 3.36
C ILE A 25 -14.76 2.34 2.22
N ASN A 26 -16.01 2.32 1.73
CA ASN A 26 -16.42 1.45 0.62
C ASN A 26 -16.06 -0.03 0.83
N GLY A 27 -16.12 -0.51 2.08
CA GLY A 27 -15.83 -1.89 2.45
C GLY A 27 -14.34 -2.22 2.61
N VAL A 28 -13.44 -1.24 2.56
CA VAL A 28 -11.99 -1.40 2.83
C VAL A 28 -11.71 -0.94 4.26
N LEU A 29 -10.82 -1.63 4.99
CA LEU A 29 -10.53 -1.35 6.40
C LEU A 29 -9.38 -0.35 6.55
N PHE A 30 -9.56 0.62 7.44
CA PHE A 30 -8.58 1.64 7.77
C PHE A 30 -8.47 1.85 9.28
N SER A 31 -7.44 2.58 9.71
CA SER A 31 -7.41 3.22 11.02
C SER A 31 -8.61 4.17 11.20
N LYS A 32 -8.99 4.50 12.44
CA LYS A 32 -10.10 5.43 12.70
C LYS A 32 -9.95 6.77 11.98
N ASP A 33 -8.73 7.30 11.95
CA ASP A 33 -8.38 8.56 11.30
C ASP A 33 -8.15 8.44 9.79
N LYS A 34 -8.28 7.23 9.22
CA LYS A 34 -8.15 6.92 7.78
C LYS A 34 -6.78 7.21 7.19
N LYS A 35 -5.75 7.30 8.03
CA LYS A 35 -4.36 7.50 7.60
C LYS A 35 -3.66 6.21 7.25
N THR A 36 -4.06 5.10 7.84
CA THR A 36 -3.48 3.79 7.56
C THR A 36 -4.51 2.91 6.86
N LEU A 37 -4.16 2.40 5.68
CA LEU A 37 -4.90 1.33 5.02
C LEU A 37 -4.43 0.01 5.61
N ILE A 38 -5.36 -0.73 6.21
CA ILE A 38 -5.06 -1.92 7.03
C ILE A 38 -5.41 -3.21 6.29
N GLU A 39 -6.55 -3.25 5.60
CA GLU A 39 -7.00 -4.44 4.87
C GLU A 39 -7.75 -4.06 3.60
N TYR A 40 -7.38 -4.68 2.49
CA TYR A 40 -8.18 -4.69 1.28
C TYR A 40 -8.86 -6.06 1.11
N PRO A 41 -10.19 -6.14 0.92
CA PRO A 41 -10.85 -7.44 0.75
C PRO A 41 -10.50 -8.10 -0.59
N ASP A 42 -9.98 -9.32 -0.54
CA ASP A 42 -9.47 -10.06 -1.71
C ASP A 42 -10.48 -10.27 -2.83
N GLY A 43 -11.77 -10.34 -2.51
CA GLY A 43 -12.82 -10.52 -3.51
C GLY A 43 -13.18 -9.26 -4.29
N LYS A 44 -12.67 -8.07 -3.89
CA LYS A 44 -12.92 -6.82 -4.61
C LYS A 44 -12.10 -6.79 -5.90
N LYS A 45 -12.75 -6.34 -6.98
CA LYS A 45 -12.19 -6.37 -8.34
C LYS A 45 -12.00 -4.99 -8.95
N GLY A 46 -11.18 -4.93 -9.99
CA GLY A 46 -10.96 -3.76 -10.84
C GLY A 46 -9.79 -2.90 -10.38
N LYS A 47 -9.82 -1.62 -10.74
CA LYS A 47 -8.83 -0.63 -10.31
C LYS A 47 -9.19 -0.10 -8.93
N TYR A 48 -8.19 0.09 -8.08
CA TYR A 48 -8.33 0.79 -6.81
C TYR A 48 -7.44 2.03 -6.76
N ILE A 49 -8.03 3.13 -6.32
CA ILE A 49 -7.31 4.37 -6.02
C ILE A 49 -7.27 4.48 -4.51
N VAL A 50 -6.07 4.48 -3.94
CA VAL A 50 -5.91 4.69 -2.50
C VAL A 50 -6.43 6.09 -2.16
N PRO A 51 -7.29 6.27 -1.13
CA PRO A 51 -7.79 7.58 -0.76
C PRO A 51 -6.67 8.55 -0.34
N ASP A 52 -6.80 9.83 -0.69
CA ASP A 52 -5.83 10.89 -0.35
C ASP A 52 -5.65 11.13 1.17
N THR A 53 -6.52 10.53 2.01
CA THR A 53 -6.35 10.55 3.47
C THR A 53 -5.24 9.62 3.94
N VAL A 54 -4.88 8.62 3.14
CA VAL A 54 -3.93 7.56 3.50
C VAL A 54 -2.50 8.07 3.36
N ASN A 55 -1.72 7.87 4.42
CA ASN A 55 -0.27 8.07 4.44
C ASN A 55 0.53 6.76 4.50
N THR A 56 -0.09 5.68 4.96
CA THR A 56 0.56 4.39 5.22
C THR A 56 -0.24 3.24 4.64
N ILE A 57 0.43 2.36 3.90
CA ILE A 57 -0.11 1.08 3.44
C ILE A 57 0.60 -0.02 4.23
N GLU A 58 -0.17 -0.77 5.02
CA GLU A 58 0.36 -1.84 5.88
C GLU A 58 0.81 -3.09 5.13
N SER A 59 1.57 -3.93 5.82
CA SER A 59 2.04 -5.20 5.26
C SER A 59 0.87 -6.10 4.90
N TYR A 60 0.97 -6.71 3.72
CA TYR A 60 0.01 -7.66 3.16
C TYR A 60 -1.35 -7.09 2.75
N VAL A 61 -1.53 -5.77 2.73
CA VAL A 61 -2.81 -5.13 2.35
C VAL A 61 -3.31 -5.58 0.98
N PHE A 62 -2.42 -5.66 -0.01
CA PHE A 62 -2.69 -6.09 -1.38
C PHE A 62 -1.85 -7.31 -1.76
N ALA A 63 -1.45 -8.12 -0.78
CA ALA A 63 -0.71 -9.35 -1.00
C ALA A 63 -1.63 -10.48 -1.43
N GLU A 64 -1.08 -11.43 -2.20
CA GLU A 64 -1.76 -12.64 -2.67
C GLU A 64 -3.09 -12.39 -3.39
N LEU A 65 -3.25 -11.19 -3.98
CA LEU A 65 -4.43 -10.89 -4.78
C LEU A 65 -4.30 -11.61 -6.12
N THR A 66 -5.06 -12.68 -6.29
CA THR A 66 -5.08 -13.42 -7.55
C THR A 66 -5.48 -12.49 -8.70
N GLY A 67 -4.75 -12.57 -9.82
CA GLY A 67 -4.83 -11.61 -10.94
C GLY A 67 -6.19 -11.47 -11.62
N GLU A 68 -7.21 -12.24 -11.21
CA GLU A 68 -8.60 -12.08 -11.65
C GLU A 68 -9.38 -11.00 -10.90
N ASN A 69 -8.80 -10.42 -9.84
CA ASN A 69 -9.48 -9.46 -8.98
C ASN A 69 -8.97 -8.05 -9.22
N LEU A 70 -7.81 -7.69 -8.67
CA LEU A 70 -7.30 -6.33 -8.69
C LEU A 70 -6.42 -6.07 -9.93
N THR A 71 -6.86 -5.15 -10.80
CA THR A 71 -6.20 -4.90 -12.08
C THR A 71 -5.16 -3.79 -12.03
N ALA A 72 -5.30 -2.84 -11.10
CA ALA A 72 -4.32 -1.78 -10.87
C ALA A 72 -4.52 -1.11 -9.51
N ILE A 73 -3.43 -0.65 -8.91
CA ILE A 73 -3.42 0.24 -7.74
C ILE A 73 -2.83 1.58 -8.15
N GLU A 74 -3.52 2.66 -7.80
CA GLU A 74 -3.00 4.01 -7.91
C GLU A 74 -2.61 4.53 -6.52
N ILE A 75 -1.33 4.88 -6.38
CA ILE A 75 -0.72 5.40 -5.16
C ILE A 75 -0.72 6.94 -5.26
N PRO A 76 -1.57 7.65 -4.50
CA PRO A 76 -1.62 9.10 -4.51
C PRO A 76 -0.43 9.71 -3.79
N ASN A 77 -0.25 11.02 -3.95
CA ASN A 77 0.86 11.78 -3.37
C ASN A 77 0.83 11.81 -1.83
N SER A 78 -0.33 11.53 -1.22
CA SER A 78 -0.49 11.48 0.23
C SER A 78 0.23 10.30 0.87
N VAL A 79 0.43 9.20 0.13
CA VAL A 79 1.10 8.00 0.64
C VAL A 79 2.60 8.29 0.79
N LYS A 80 3.08 8.06 2.00
CA LYS A 80 4.47 8.27 2.39
C LYS A 80 5.17 7.00 2.79
N TYR A 81 4.43 5.97 3.19
CA TYR A 81 4.98 4.73 3.73
C TYR A 81 4.26 3.53 3.12
N ILE A 82 5.04 2.56 2.65
CA ILE A 82 4.55 1.26 2.20
C ILE A 82 5.37 0.21 2.93
N SER A 83 4.70 -0.61 3.73
CA SER A 83 5.34 -1.67 4.51
C SER A 83 5.75 -2.86 3.61
N PRO A 84 6.68 -3.72 4.09
CA PRO A 84 7.08 -4.92 3.37
C PRO A 84 5.89 -5.81 3.03
N ASN A 85 5.95 -6.44 1.87
CA ASN A 85 4.99 -7.38 1.32
C ASN A 85 3.58 -6.78 1.21
N ALA A 86 3.46 -5.46 1.14
CA ALA A 86 2.16 -4.80 1.01
C ALA A 86 1.47 -5.06 -0.32
N ILE A 87 2.21 -5.36 -1.39
CA ILE A 87 1.67 -5.39 -2.75
C ILE A 87 2.11 -6.65 -3.50
N SER A 88 1.14 -7.29 -4.17
CA SER A 88 1.34 -8.42 -5.09
C SER A 88 0.60 -8.25 -6.44
N CYS A 89 0.05 -7.05 -6.68
CA CYS A 89 -0.87 -6.82 -7.80
C CYS A 89 -0.15 -6.66 -9.14
N ILE A 90 -0.93 -6.74 -10.23
CA ILE A 90 -0.43 -6.78 -11.60
C ILE A 90 -0.08 -5.42 -12.23
N SER A 91 -0.42 -4.29 -11.59
CA SER A 91 -0.07 -2.94 -12.09
C SER A 91 -0.10 -1.91 -10.96
N ILE A 92 0.98 -1.13 -10.81
CA ILE A 92 1.12 -0.12 -9.74
C ILE A 92 1.52 1.21 -10.36
N ILE A 93 0.70 2.24 -10.13
CA ILE A 93 0.90 3.58 -10.66
C ILE A 93 1.18 4.52 -9.50
N PHE A 94 2.36 5.14 -9.49
CA PHE A 94 2.68 6.22 -8.56
C PHE A 94 2.30 7.57 -9.21
N ASN A 95 1.43 8.33 -8.56
CA ASN A 95 1.07 9.68 -9.04
C ASN A 95 2.21 10.68 -8.89
N ASP A 96 3.13 10.41 -7.95
CA ASP A 96 4.40 11.12 -7.84
C ASP A 96 5.52 10.12 -7.60
N THR A 97 6.40 10.01 -8.59
CA THR A 97 7.51 9.08 -8.68
C THR A 97 8.77 9.56 -7.97
N ASN A 98 8.79 10.80 -7.48
CA ASN A 98 9.99 11.41 -6.91
C ASN A 98 10.17 11.09 -5.42
N GLY A 99 11.43 11.04 -4.98
CA GLY A 99 11.77 11.01 -3.55
C GLY A 99 11.43 9.70 -2.84
N TRP A 100 11.23 8.61 -3.56
CA TRP A 100 11.02 7.29 -2.99
C TRP A 100 12.33 6.60 -2.66
N TYR A 101 12.39 6.01 -1.47
CA TYR A 101 13.52 5.25 -0.94
C TYR A 101 13.04 3.91 -0.40
N TYR A 102 13.95 2.94 -0.36
CA TYR A 102 13.73 1.64 0.25
C TYR A 102 14.82 1.31 1.27
N THR A 103 14.47 0.52 2.29
CA THR A 103 15.40 0.01 3.31
C THR A 103 14.91 -1.34 3.86
N SER A 104 15.84 -2.23 4.22
CA SER A 104 15.50 -3.47 4.93
C SER A 104 15.43 -3.28 6.45
N ASN A 105 15.84 -2.11 6.95
CA ASN A 105 15.85 -1.79 8.36
C ASN A 105 14.61 -0.96 8.74
N LYS A 106 13.84 -1.48 9.71
CA LYS A 106 12.62 -0.83 10.20
C LYS A 106 12.88 0.51 10.88
N GLU A 107 14.01 0.67 11.59
CA GLU A 107 14.36 1.91 12.29
C GLU A 107 14.65 3.04 11.30
N ASP A 108 15.35 2.71 10.22
CA ASP A 108 15.60 3.63 9.10
C ASP A 108 14.29 4.07 8.43
N TRP A 109 13.32 3.18 8.31
CA TRP A 109 12.00 3.52 7.80
C TRP A 109 11.20 4.43 8.75
N LEU A 110 11.19 4.11 10.05
CA LEU A 110 10.50 4.91 11.07
C LEU A 110 11.07 6.32 11.18
N ASN A 111 12.40 6.44 11.06
CA ASN A 111 13.09 7.73 11.13
C ASN A 111 13.29 8.40 9.76
N MET A 112 12.95 7.71 8.68
CA MET A 112 13.18 8.13 7.30
C MET A 112 14.66 8.48 7.02
N THR A 113 15.56 7.62 7.48
CA THR A 113 17.02 7.77 7.36
C THR A 113 17.65 6.64 6.56
N ASN A 114 18.85 6.87 6.00
CA ASN A 114 19.73 5.84 5.41
C ASN A 114 19.08 4.87 4.39
N GLY A 115 18.04 5.30 3.68
CA GLY A 115 17.43 4.52 2.61
C GLY A 115 18.23 4.62 1.31
N THR A 116 18.02 3.66 0.42
CA THR A 116 18.51 3.72 -0.96
C THR A 116 17.41 4.24 -1.86
N ALA A 117 17.73 5.14 -2.80
CA ALA A 117 16.73 5.67 -3.72
C ALA A 117 16.13 4.54 -4.57
N MET A 118 14.80 4.55 -4.73
CA MET A 118 14.12 3.63 -5.65
C MET A 118 14.57 3.88 -7.09
N PRO A 119 14.58 2.86 -7.95
CA PRO A 119 14.65 3.04 -9.40
C PRO A 119 13.52 3.92 -9.93
N ASP A 120 13.58 4.28 -11.22
CA ASP A 120 12.54 5.08 -11.87
C ASP A 120 11.16 4.42 -11.78
N LEU A 121 10.22 5.11 -11.12
CA LEU A 121 8.85 4.64 -10.90
C LEU A 121 7.84 5.12 -11.97
N SER A 122 8.30 5.76 -13.05
CA SER A 122 7.44 6.29 -14.12
C SER A 122 6.80 5.21 -15.00
N ASP A 123 7.32 3.98 -14.93
CA ASP A 123 6.88 2.83 -15.72
C ASP A 123 6.08 1.83 -14.83
N PRO A 124 4.75 1.77 -14.95
CA PRO A 124 3.92 0.90 -14.11
C PRO A 124 4.25 -0.60 -14.22
N GLU A 125 4.76 -1.06 -15.36
CA GLU A 125 5.11 -2.48 -15.54
C GLU A 125 6.35 -2.84 -14.71
N LYS A 126 7.33 -1.93 -14.61
CA LYS A 126 8.51 -2.12 -13.76
C LYS A 126 8.20 -1.99 -12.28
N ASN A 127 7.28 -1.10 -11.91
CA ASN A 127 6.86 -0.92 -10.52
C ASN A 127 6.37 -2.22 -9.89
N VAL A 128 5.69 -3.07 -10.66
CA VAL A 128 5.24 -4.38 -10.20
C VAL A 128 6.44 -5.24 -9.86
N VAL A 129 7.38 -5.44 -10.79
CA VAL A 129 8.60 -6.24 -10.57
C VAL A 129 9.37 -5.74 -9.35
N TYR A 130 9.53 -4.43 -9.22
CA TYR A 130 10.19 -3.82 -8.06
C TYR A 130 9.50 -4.18 -6.74
N LEU A 131 8.18 -4.11 -6.69
CA LEU A 131 7.42 -4.26 -5.45
C LEU A 131 7.06 -5.72 -5.11
N THR A 132 7.10 -6.63 -6.09
CA THR A 132 6.78 -8.05 -5.89
C THR A 132 8.01 -8.96 -5.84
N GLU A 133 9.10 -8.60 -6.52
CA GLU A 133 10.28 -9.44 -6.65
C GLU A 133 11.50 -8.82 -5.95
N ASP A 134 11.93 -7.65 -6.40
CA ASP A 134 13.22 -7.06 -5.97
C ASP A 134 13.17 -6.52 -4.53
N TYR A 135 12.07 -5.86 -4.19
CA TYR A 135 11.92 -5.09 -2.95
C TYR A 135 10.70 -5.48 -2.12
N SER A 136 10.11 -6.65 -2.38
CA SER A 136 8.92 -7.13 -1.64
C SER A 136 9.16 -7.14 -0.13
N ASN A 137 10.34 -7.52 0.35
CA ASN A 137 10.66 -7.55 1.78
C ASN A 137 11.19 -6.22 2.35
N TYR A 138 11.19 -5.14 1.57
CA TYR A 138 11.73 -3.85 1.98
C TYR A 138 10.64 -2.88 2.41
N TYR A 139 11.01 -1.97 3.31
CA TYR A 139 10.19 -0.83 3.68
C TYR A 139 10.43 0.29 2.67
N LEU A 140 9.34 0.85 2.13
CA LEU A 140 9.41 2.00 1.26
C LEU A 140 8.93 3.25 2.00
N TYR A 141 9.63 4.35 1.77
CA TYR A 141 9.22 5.64 2.29
C TYR A 141 9.58 6.78 1.35
N LYS A 142 8.83 7.87 1.46
CA LYS A 142 9.01 9.07 0.66
C LYS A 142 9.64 10.18 1.48
N LEU A 143 10.82 10.64 1.08
CA LEU A 143 11.41 11.86 1.62
C LEU A 143 10.77 13.07 0.94
N SER A 144 10.34 14.05 1.73
CA SER A 144 9.99 15.36 1.19
C SER A 144 11.23 15.91 0.47
N ALA A 145 11.04 16.44 -0.75
CA ALA A 145 12.10 17.21 -1.40
C ALA A 145 12.61 18.25 -0.39
N ASN A 146 13.92 18.24 -0.14
CA ASN A 146 14.56 19.30 0.63
C ASN A 146 14.29 20.60 -0.14
N ASN A 147 13.39 21.44 0.38
CA ASN A 147 13.20 22.81 -0.11
C ASN A 147 14.49 23.61 0.04
#